data_AF-A0A3D0PEX2-F1
#
_entry.id   AF-A0A3D0PEX2-F1
#
_cell.length_a   1.000
_cell.length_b   1.000
_cell.length_c   1.000
_cell.angle_alpha   90.00
_cell.angle_beta   90.00
_cell.angle_gamma   90.00
#
_symmetry.space_group_name_H-M   'P 1'
#
loop_
_entity.id
_entity.type
_entity.pdbx_description
1 polymer ?
#
loop_
_entity_poly.entity_id
_entity_poly.type
_entity_poly.pdbx_seq_one_letter_code
_entity_poly.pdbx_strand_id
1 'polypeptide(L)' 'MITYTTSDRQGPVNARIAMDVIPIMSRHLQNIGKVEKIDLFLYSSGGDTMVPWRLVSMIREFCDSFAVLVPYKAHSAAT' A
#
# COMPACT_ATOMS: atom_id res chain seq x y z
N MET A 1 -1.47 -8.32 -9.24
CA MET A 1 -0.87 -6.99 -9.04
C MET A 1 -1.89 -6.11 -8.32
N ILE A 2 -1.50 -5.47 -7.23
CA ILE A 2 -2.31 -4.49 -6.49
C ILE A 2 -1.71 -3.11 -6.72
N THR A 3 -2.54 -2.15 -7.11
CA THR A 3 -2.12 -0.77 -7.39
C THR A 3 -2.72 0.15 -6.35
N TYR A 4 -1.88 0.85 -5.58
CA TYR A 4 -2.30 1.83 -4.59
C TYR A 4 -1.62 3.17 -4.87
N THR A 5 -2.44 4.14 -5.27
CA THR A 5 -2.00 5.48 -5.67
C THR A 5 -2.69 6.53 -4.81
N THR A 6 -1.92 7.40 -4.20
CA THR A 6 -2.44 8.59 -3.51
C THR A 6 -2.29 9.86 -4.37
N SER A 7 -2.82 10.99 -3.90
CA SER A 7 -2.84 12.28 -4.63
C SER A 7 -1.94 13.30 -3.92
N ASP A 8 -1.08 13.96 -4.68
CA ASP A 8 -0.23 15.08 -4.25
C ASP A 8 -0.85 16.46 -4.55
N ARG A 9 -2.11 16.50 -4.96
CA ARG A 9 -2.82 17.75 -5.30
C ARG A 9 -2.91 18.67 -4.07
N GLN A 10 -2.43 19.91 -4.21
CA GLN A 10 -2.63 20.96 -3.23
C GLN A 10 -4.11 21.40 -3.21
N GLY A 11 -4.70 21.53 -2.03
CA GLY A 11 -6.12 21.87 -1.83
C GLY A 11 -6.88 20.79 -1.05
N PRO A 12 -8.23 20.86 -0.98
CA PRO A 12 -9.06 19.95 -0.17
C PRO A 12 -9.07 18.49 -0.68
N VAL A 13 -8.39 18.19 -1.78
CA VAL A 13 -8.33 16.86 -2.43
C VAL A 13 -6.91 16.29 -2.35
N ASN A 14 -6.34 16.40 -1.15
CA ASN A 14 -5.12 15.69 -0.72
C ASN A 14 -5.49 14.23 -0.42
N ALA A 15 -4.66 13.27 -0.83
CA ALA A 15 -4.77 11.90 -0.35
C ALA A 15 -3.41 11.39 0.10
N ARG A 16 -3.35 10.87 1.33
CA ARG A 16 -2.13 10.33 1.96
C ARG A 16 -2.40 8.91 2.44
N ILE A 17 -1.33 8.18 2.75
CA ILE A 17 -1.46 6.89 3.42
C ILE A 17 -1.97 7.13 4.85
N ALA A 18 -3.16 6.62 5.14
CA ALA A 18 -3.78 6.67 6.45
C ALA A 18 -4.46 5.32 6.76
N MET A 19 -4.94 5.16 7.98
CA MET A 19 -5.47 3.90 8.51
C MET A 19 -6.74 3.39 7.79
N ASP A 20 -7.43 4.24 7.05
CA ASP A 20 -8.61 3.92 6.25
C ASP A 20 -8.30 2.95 5.08
N VAL A 21 -7.05 2.87 4.64
CA VAL A 21 -6.63 1.91 3.60
C VAL A 21 -6.68 0.46 4.07
N ILE A 22 -6.52 0.20 5.38
CA ILE A 22 -6.42 -1.15 5.94
C ILE A 22 -7.66 -2.02 5.64
N PRO A 23 -8.90 -1.59 5.95
CA PRO A 23 -10.08 -2.40 5.64
C PRO A 23 -10.28 -2.61 4.13
N ILE A 24 -9.94 -1.61 3.30
CA ILE A 24 -10.06 -1.70 1.84
C ILE A 24 -9.08 -2.76 1.31
N MET A 25 -7.82 -2.69 1.71
CA MET A 25 -6.79 -3.62 1.30
C MET A 25 -7.08 -5.05 1.81
N SER A 26 -7.54 -5.19 3.05
CA SER A 26 -7.94 -6.48 3.63
C SER A 26 -9.02 -7.16 2.79
N ARG A 27 -10.05 -6.42 2.38
CA ARG A 27 -11.12 -6.95 1.52
C ARG A 27 -10.60 -7.42 0.16
N HIS A 28 -9.66 -6.68 -0.44
CA HIS A 28 -9.05 -7.11 -1.69
C HIS A 28 -8.23 -8.39 -1.52
N LEU A 29 -7.43 -8.49 -0.47
CA LEU A 29 -6.61 -9.67 -0.18
C LEU A 29 -7.47 -10.91 0.12
N GLN A 30 -8.56 -10.75 0.87
CA GLN A 30 -9.52 -11.83 1.12
C GLN A 30 -10.16 -12.36 -0.18
N ASN A 31 -10.48 -11.47 -1.12
CA ASN A 31 -11.02 -11.87 -2.42
C ASN A 31 -9.97 -12.53 -3.32
N ILE A 32 -8.69 -12.17 -3.19
CA ILE A 32 -7.58 -12.77 -3.93
C ILE A 32 -7.25 -14.18 -3.38
N GLY A 33 -7.32 -14.36 -2.06
CA GLY A 33 -6.88 -15.58 -1.39
C GLY A 33 -5.35 -15.70 -1.36
N LYS A 34 -4.84 -16.89 -0.99
CA LYS A 34 -3.39 -17.15 -0.99
C LYS A 34 -2.89 -17.37 -2.41
N VAL A 35 -1.82 -16.68 -2.78
CA VAL A 35 -1.20 -16.75 -4.11
C VAL A 35 0.32 -16.83 -3.99
N GLU A 36 1.00 -17.32 -5.03
CA GLU A 36 2.46 -17.43 -5.00
C GLU A 36 3.14 -16.04 -4.90
N LYS A 37 2.60 -15.02 -5.59
CA LYS A 37 3.22 -13.71 -5.68
C LYS A 37 2.22 -12.55 -5.65
N ILE A 38 2.52 -11.52 -4.86
CA ILE A 38 1.85 -10.22 -4.91
C ILE A 38 2.87 -9.11 -5.21
N ASP A 39 2.57 -8.34 -6.26
CA ASP A 39 3.28 -7.11 -6.60
C ASP A 39 2.43 -5.91 -6.17
N LEU A 40 2.99 -5.04 -5.30
CA LEU A 40 2.39 -3.78 -4.87
C LEU A 40 3.05 -2.61 -5.61
N PHE A 41 2.26 -1.89 -6.40
CA PHE A 41 2.67 -0.59 -6.93
C PHE A 41 2.28 0.50 -5.93
N LEU A 42 3.27 1.16 -5.34
CA LEU A 42 3.07 2.16 -4.28
C LEU A 42 3.49 3.54 -4.77
N TYR A 43 2.52 4.45 -4.90
CA TYR A 43 2.77 5.88 -5.09
C TYR A 43 2.18 6.67 -3.93
N SER A 44 3.03 7.30 -3.13
CA SER A 44 2.63 8.14 -1.99
C SER A 44 3.57 9.31 -1.76
N SER A 45 3.00 10.47 -1.47
CA SER A 45 3.70 11.70 -1.05
C SER A 45 3.90 11.80 0.48
N GLY A 46 3.92 10.65 1.16
CA GLY A 46 4.11 10.51 2.62
C GLY A 46 2.79 10.28 3.38
N GLY A 47 2.87 9.92 4.66
CA GLY A 47 1.71 9.57 5.48
C GLY A 47 2.10 9.09 6.87
N ASP A 48 1.16 8.45 7.56
CA ASP A 48 1.40 7.83 8.87
C ASP A 48 2.45 6.71 8.75
N THR A 49 3.48 6.74 9.59
CA THR A 49 4.61 5.79 9.54
C THR A 49 4.23 4.37 9.93
N MET A 50 3.13 4.18 10.66
CA MET A 50 2.69 2.86 11.11
C MET A 50 1.88 2.10 10.04
N VAL A 51 1.27 2.82 9.09
CA VAL A 51 0.36 2.22 8.11
C VAL A 51 1.10 1.36 7.08
N PRO A 52 2.27 1.74 6.54
CA PRO A 52 3.04 0.89 5.62
C PRO A 52 3.44 -0.45 6.23
N TRP A 53 3.90 -0.48 7.47
CA TRP A 53 4.24 -1.72 8.16
C TRP A 53 3.04 -2.68 8.27
N ARG A 54 1.87 -2.15 8.64
CA ARG A 54 0.63 -2.93 8.70
C ARG A 54 0.21 -3.46 7.33
N LEU A 55 0.30 -2.63 6.28
CA LEU A 55 0.02 -3.04 4.91
C LEU A 55 0.92 -4.19 4.46
N VAL A 56 2.23 -4.05 4.64
CA VAL A 56 3.21 -5.08 4.26
C VAL A 56 2.96 -6.37 5.04
N SER A 57 2.77 -6.27 6.36
CA SER A 57 2.51 -7.44 7.21
C SER A 57 1.28 -8.20 6.75
N MET A 58 0.17 -7.48 6.52
CA MET A 58 -1.08 -8.07 6.03
C MET A 58 -0.92 -8.69 4.64
N ILE A 59 -0.25 -8.04 3.69
CA ILE A 59 -0.07 -8.60 2.34
C ILE A 59 0.74 -9.90 2.36
N ARG A 60 1.78 -9.99 3.21
CA ARG A 60 2.62 -11.19 3.35
C ARG A 60 1.87 -12.40 3.92
N GLU A 61 0.72 -12.23 4.56
CA GLU A 61 -0.12 -13.36 4.98
C GLU A 61 -0.81 -14.06 3.80
N PHE A 62 -0.90 -13.38 2.64
CA PHE A 62 -1.61 -13.84 1.45
C PHE A 62 -0.66 -14.24 0.30
N CYS A 63 0.66 -14.16 0.47
CA CYS A 63 1.60 -14.59 -0.55
C CYS A 63 2.93 -15.11 -0.06
N ASP A 64 3.54 -16.01 -0.85
CA ASP A 64 4.89 -16.54 -0.57
C ASP A 64 5.98 -15.53 -0.98
N SER A 65 5.75 -14.80 -2.06
CA SER A 65 6.64 -13.76 -2.59
C SER A 65 5.93 -12.41 -2.65
N PHE A 66 6.56 -11.38 -2.06
CA PHE A 66 6.04 -10.01 -2.06
C PHE A 66 7.07 -9.06 -2.63
N ALA A 67 6.70 -8.28 -3.64
CA ALA A 67 7.54 -7.26 -4.24
C ALA A 67 6.83 -5.91 -4.27
N VAL A 68 7.60 -4.84 -4.11
CA VAL A 68 7.10 -3.46 -4.10
C VAL A 68 7.78 -2.68 -5.21
N LEU A 69 6.98 -2.02 -6.06
CA LEU A 69 7.47 -1.12 -7.10
C LEU A 69 7.13 0.33 -6.72
N VAL A 70 8.17 1.15 -6.53
CA VAL A 70 8.05 2.55 -6.14
C VAL A 70 8.53 3.44 -7.31
N PRO A 71 7.61 4.11 -8.03
CA PRO A 71 7.91 4.74 -9.32
C PRO A 71 8.45 6.19 -9.25
N TYR A 72 8.45 6.88 -8.11
CA TYR A 72 8.80 8.32 -8.12
C TYR A 72 9.50 8.87 -6.86
N LYS A 73 8.94 8.70 -5.66
CA LYS A 73 9.55 9.12 -4.39
C LYS A 73 9.15 8.19 -3.24
N ALA A 74 10.13 7.55 -2.59
CA ALA A 74 10.01 6.98 -1.25
C ALA A 74 10.73 7.92 -0.27
N HIS A 75 9.99 8.70 0.51
CA HIS A 75 10.56 9.46 1.62
C HIS A 75 9.89 9.00 2.92
N SER A 76 10.69 8.69 3.95
CA SER A 76 10.26 8.27 5.29
C SER A 76 9.57 6.89 5.29
N ALA A 77 8.28 6.78 5.59
CA ALA A 77 7.58 5.51 5.78
C ALA A 77 7.46 4.60 4.54
N ALA A 78 7.88 5.09 3.37
CA ALA A 78 7.85 4.38 2.10
C ALA A 78 9.25 3.83 1.68
N THR A 79 10.29 4.10 2.47
CA THR A 79 11.57 3.35 2.46
C THR A 79 11.46 2.16 3.38
#